data_AF-A0A9P5QS70-F1
#
_entry.id   AF-A0A9P5QS70-F1
#
_cell.length_a   1.000
_cell.length_b   1.000
_cell.length_c   1.000
_cell.angle_alpha   90.00
_cell.angle_beta   90.00
_cell.angle_gamma   90.00
#
_symmetry.space_group_name_H-M   'P 1'
#
loop_
_entity.id
_entity.type
_entity.pdbx_description
1 polymer ?
#
loop_
_entity_poly.entity_id
_entity_poly.type
_entity_poly.pdbx_seq_one_letter_code
_entity_poly.pdbx_strand_id
1 'polypeptide(L)'
;MVQEFLQTQGYTDALQAYEREAKGILEDIPKSMPVPKPLLEVLTDIRMSQLHSQLSQLNMPSEVEERDFATPGDDNIPAVVKDEIKDLHPNGIIFAQTANVAVLPTFKDLELDPTRTVKMVPALVTSSSDRTVKFTLLDGQSHGDDQPGQVFKILYPHEGVALDIDFHPRHPELMLTSAMDKSTVLTNTITGEEHQHFKDHTKFVVRAKFAMNGDIIVTGSHDKKVNIYKIQPGQDANQLPRYVLDKTLNFKGAVEGMCVLPLTSSRTTPTVVIGTRDDNYLHYVDLINYNTVRYNMNVNKDDWVSFTPLDISVSPHNNGGYLLVSTDSPTGRQILFRTDSALQLSNYYGVPTDGFSTPRNAWHKSGKYFYVTGNDHKIYCFQVGGNQKIVKILEGHTSLVRGLFMDYQRNMLVSCSFDKSVRLWVSDSTSTEPSAATAVAADQTGMILDQQ
;
A
#
# COMPACT_ATOMS: atom_id res chain seq x y z
N MET A 1 -43.16 -40.45 -40.90
CA MET A 1 -42.24 -39.95 -41.94
C MET A 1 -42.90 -39.82 -43.31
N VAL A 2 -43.42 -40.89 -43.95
CA VAL A 2 -44.14 -40.76 -45.25
C VAL A 2 -45.45 -39.97 -45.13
N GLN A 3 -46.26 -40.22 -44.10
CA GLN A 3 -47.48 -39.42 -43.81
C GLN A 3 -47.16 -37.94 -43.63
N GLU A 4 -46.16 -37.63 -42.80
CA GLU A 4 -45.74 -36.26 -42.47
C GLU A 4 -45.20 -35.51 -43.69
N PHE A 5 -44.45 -36.20 -44.57
CA PHE A 5 -43.98 -35.66 -45.85
C PHE A 5 -45.13 -35.37 -46.82
N LEU A 6 -46.09 -36.28 -46.96
CA LEU A 6 -47.28 -36.08 -47.78
C LEU A 6 -48.13 -34.90 -47.27
N GLN A 7 -48.17 -34.71 -45.95
CA GLN A 7 -48.87 -33.60 -45.30
C GLN A 7 -48.15 -32.26 -45.50
N THR A 8 -46.82 -32.23 -45.40
CA THR A 8 -46.03 -30.99 -45.63
C THR A 8 -46.07 -30.55 -47.09
N GLN A 9 -46.13 -31.49 -48.03
CA GLN A 9 -46.17 -31.18 -49.46
C GLN A 9 -47.60 -30.98 -50.02
N GLY A 10 -48.63 -31.12 -49.18
CA GLY A 10 -50.01 -30.77 -49.55
C GLY A 10 -50.71 -31.76 -50.50
N TYR A 11 -50.23 -33.00 -50.63
CA TYR A 11 -50.84 -34.00 -51.51
C TYR A 11 -52.02 -34.72 -50.83
N THR A 12 -53.22 -34.14 -50.92
CA THR A 12 -54.41 -34.59 -50.17
C THR A 12 -54.94 -35.96 -50.60
N ASP A 13 -54.97 -36.26 -51.90
CA ASP A 13 -55.57 -37.49 -52.42
C ASP A 13 -54.67 -38.71 -52.15
N ALA A 14 -53.35 -38.52 -52.28
CA ALA A 14 -52.36 -39.54 -51.96
C ALA A 14 -52.28 -39.79 -50.44
N LEU A 15 -52.46 -38.75 -49.62
CA LEU A 15 -52.53 -38.88 -48.15
C LEU A 15 -53.73 -39.74 -47.72
N GLN A 16 -54.92 -39.52 -48.30
CA GLN A 16 -56.11 -40.32 -47.97
C GLN A 16 -55.98 -41.78 -48.41
N ALA A 17 -55.37 -42.03 -49.58
CA ALA A 17 -55.09 -43.40 -50.03
C ALA A 17 -54.10 -44.10 -49.11
N TYR A 18 -53.03 -43.40 -48.71
CA TYR A 18 -52.02 -43.92 -47.79
C TYR A 18 -52.60 -44.20 -46.39
N GLU A 19 -53.43 -43.32 -45.84
CA GLU A 19 -54.08 -43.51 -44.54
C GLU A 19 -55.10 -44.66 -44.54
N ARG A 20 -55.74 -44.93 -45.69
CA ARG A 20 -56.67 -46.05 -45.85
C ARG A 20 -55.93 -47.39 -45.90
N GLU A 21 -54.80 -47.46 -46.60
CA GLU A 21 -53.99 -48.68 -46.73
C GLU A 21 -53.15 -48.98 -45.48
N ALA A 22 -52.61 -47.95 -44.84
CA ALA A 22 -51.71 -48.09 -43.69
C ALA A 22 -52.44 -48.23 -42.34
N LYS A 23 -53.78 -48.21 -42.34
CA LYS A 23 -54.61 -48.19 -41.12
C LYS A 23 -54.35 -49.37 -40.17
N GLY A 24 -54.00 -50.54 -40.69
CA GLY A 24 -53.67 -51.72 -39.89
C GLY A 24 -52.24 -51.74 -39.33
N ILE A 25 -51.33 -50.92 -39.84
CA ILE A 25 -49.91 -50.89 -39.44
C ILE A 25 -49.64 -49.71 -38.47
N LEU A 26 -50.43 -48.63 -38.57
CA LEU A 26 -50.30 -47.43 -37.74
C LEU A 26 -50.76 -47.62 -36.27
N GLU A 27 -51.59 -48.63 -35.99
CA GLU A 27 -52.08 -48.90 -34.63
C GLU A 27 -51.04 -49.62 -33.74
N ASP A 28 -50.06 -50.33 -34.34
CA ASP A 28 -49.07 -51.17 -33.63
C ASP A 28 -47.72 -50.49 -33.37
N ILE A 29 -47.55 -49.21 -33.73
CA ILE A 29 -46.27 -48.49 -33.51
C ILE A 29 -46.33 -47.76 -32.15
N PRO A 30 -45.47 -48.10 -31.17
CA PRO A 30 -45.39 -47.39 -29.90
C PRO A 30 -45.10 -45.89 -30.14
N LYS A 31 -45.96 -45.00 -29.62
CA LYS A 31 -45.93 -43.53 -29.83
C LYS A 31 -44.70 -42.79 -29.27
N SER A 32 -43.63 -43.49 -28.92
CA SER A 32 -42.45 -42.91 -28.29
C SER A 32 -41.19 -43.69 -28.69
N MET A 33 -40.76 -43.54 -29.94
CA MET A 33 -39.33 -43.61 -30.22
C MET A 33 -38.78 -42.18 -30.13
N PRO A 34 -37.74 -41.91 -29.32
CA PRO A 34 -37.05 -40.64 -29.38
C PRO A 34 -36.50 -40.47 -30.79
N VAL A 35 -36.93 -39.41 -31.47
CA VAL A 35 -36.40 -39.02 -32.77
C VAL A 35 -34.89 -38.94 -32.63
N PRO A 36 -34.09 -39.64 -33.46
CA PRO A 36 -32.65 -39.50 -33.39
C PRO A 36 -32.32 -38.05 -33.71
N LYS A 37 -31.83 -37.31 -32.71
CA LYS A 37 -31.33 -35.96 -32.90
C LYS A 37 -30.35 -35.99 -34.08
N PRO A 38 -30.44 -35.05 -35.04
CA PRO A 38 -29.51 -35.02 -36.15
C PRO A 38 -28.09 -35.04 -35.60
N LEU A 39 -27.22 -35.81 -36.25
CA LEU A 39 -25.86 -36.08 -35.76
C LEU A 39 -25.07 -34.78 -35.51
N LEU A 40 -25.39 -33.72 -36.25
CA LEU A 40 -24.88 -32.36 -36.05
C LEU A 40 -25.22 -31.78 -34.67
N GLU A 41 -26.45 -31.97 -34.18
CA GLU A 41 -26.92 -31.46 -32.89
C GLU A 41 -26.27 -32.21 -31.72
N VAL A 42 -26.07 -33.52 -31.87
CA VAL A 42 -25.29 -34.32 -30.92
C VAL A 42 -23.84 -33.87 -30.89
N LEU A 43 -23.26 -33.55 -32.05
CA LEU A 43 -21.89 -33.03 -32.15
C LEU A 43 -21.77 -31.64 -31.53
N THR A 44 -22.77 -30.78 -31.66
CA THR A 44 -22.80 -29.48 -30.98
C THR A 44 -22.96 -29.63 -29.48
N ASP A 45 -23.80 -30.56 -29.01
CA ASP A 45 -23.97 -30.83 -27.57
C ASP A 45 -22.67 -31.36 -26.95
N ILE A 46 -22.00 -32.30 -27.62
CA ILE A 46 -20.69 -32.82 -27.18
C ILE A 46 -19.65 -31.71 -27.14
N ARG A 47 -19.57 -30.89 -28.20
CA ARG A 47 -18.62 -29.78 -28.30
C ARG A 47 -18.88 -28.71 -27.24
N MET A 48 -20.14 -28.41 -26.94
CA MET A 48 -20.54 -27.51 -25.88
C MET A 48 -20.22 -28.08 -24.49
N SER A 49 -20.40 -29.38 -24.26
CA SER A 49 -20.00 -30.02 -23.00
C SER A 49 -18.48 -30.04 -22.80
N GLN A 50 -17.72 -30.27 -23.87
CA GLN A 50 -16.26 -30.21 -23.84
C GLN A 50 -15.77 -28.78 -23.57
N LEU A 51 -16.38 -27.79 -24.22
CA LEU A 51 -16.12 -26.38 -23.93
C LEU A 51 -16.47 -26.05 -22.49
N HIS A 52 -17.59 -26.53 -21.96
CA HIS A 52 -18.00 -26.30 -20.57
C HIS A 52 -17.03 -26.96 -19.58
N SER A 53 -16.56 -28.19 -19.87
CA SER A 53 -15.54 -28.88 -19.07
C SER A 53 -14.17 -28.18 -19.16
N GLN A 54 -13.82 -27.62 -20.30
CA GLN A 54 -12.59 -26.82 -20.46
C GLN A 54 -12.71 -25.48 -19.74
N LEU A 55 -13.89 -24.84 -19.79
CA LEU A 55 -14.21 -23.62 -19.05
C LEU A 55 -14.28 -23.85 -17.53
N SER A 56 -14.65 -25.05 -17.08
CA SER A 56 -14.62 -25.41 -15.66
C SER A 56 -13.22 -25.79 -15.17
N GLN A 57 -12.36 -26.32 -16.06
CA GLN A 57 -10.95 -26.62 -15.76
C GLN A 57 -10.06 -25.39 -15.84
N LEU A 58 -10.42 -24.43 -16.70
CA LEU A 58 -9.97 -23.06 -16.56
C LEU A 58 -10.61 -22.56 -15.26
N ASN A 59 -9.85 -22.54 -14.18
CA ASN A 59 -10.16 -21.70 -13.03
C ASN A 59 -10.33 -20.27 -13.55
N MET A 60 -11.55 -19.92 -13.98
CA MET A 60 -12.02 -18.57 -13.85
C MET A 60 -11.78 -18.27 -12.36
N PRO A 61 -11.09 -17.18 -12.00
CA PRO A 61 -11.24 -16.62 -10.68
C PRO A 61 -12.70 -16.16 -10.62
N SER A 62 -13.57 -17.14 -10.38
CA SER A 62 -14.96 -16.99 -10.04
C SER A 62 -14.94 -16.18 -8.76
N GLU A 63 -15.64 -15.06 -8.82
CA GLU A 63 -16.15 -14.32 -7.66
C GLU A 63 -15.17 -14.28 -6.50
N VAL A 64 -14.33 -13.22 -6.51
CA VAL A 64 -13.51 -12.78 -5.38
C VAL A 64 -14.12 -13.29 -4.08
N GLU A 65 -13.52 -14.31 -3.48
CA GLU A 65 -14.11 -14.95 -2.31
C GLU A 65 -14.33 -13.86 -1.27
N GLU A 66 -15.58 -13.56 -0.93
CA GLU A 66 -15.90 -12.65 0.19
C GLU A 66 -15.23 -13.12 1.50
N ARG A 67 -14.80 -14.39 1.55
CA ARG A 67 -13.96 -14.98 2.60
C ARG A 67 -12.53 -14.43 2.64
N ASP A 68 -11.94 -14.04 1.51
CA ASP A 68 -10.61 -13.40 1.46
C ASP A 68 -10.63 -11.94 1.95
N PHE A 69 -11.82 -11.33 2.06
CA PHE A 69 -12.04 -10.01 2.67
C PHE A 69 -12.45 -10.06 4.14
N ALA A 70 -12.73 -11.24 4.68
CA ALA A 70 -12.98 -11.43 6.11
C ALA A 70 -11.65 -11.25 6.85
N THR A 71 -11.20 -10.01 6.97
CA THR A 71 -10.03 -9.63 7.76
C THR A 71 -10.44 -9.74 9.23
N PRO A 72 -9.90 -10.70 10.01
CA PRO A 72 -10.13 -10.77 11.45
C PRO A 72 -9.29 -9.66 12.08
N GLY A 73 -9.81 -8.44 12.05
CA GLY A 73 -9.13 -7.24 12.51
C GLY A 73 -9.95 -6.51 13.56
N ASP A 74 -9.29 -6.09 14.63
CA ASP A 74 -9.89 -5.19 15.61
C ASP A 74 -10.39 -3.90 14.95
N ASP A 75 -11.57 -3.44 15.36
CA ASP A 75 -12.17 -2.16 14.96
C ASP A 75 -11.57 -0.96 15.73
N ASN A 76 -10.39 -1.14 16.33
CA ASN A 76 -9.62 -0.09 17.00
C ASN A 76 -8.91 0.80 15.97
N ILE A 77 -9.69 1.66 15.33
CA ILE A 77 -9.25 2.60 14.29
C ILE A 77 -8.69 3.88 14.94
N PRO A 78 -7.43 4.27 14.65
CA PRO A 78 -6.91 5.58 15.00
C PRO A 78 -7.71 6.74 14.42
N ALA A 79 -8.37 7.51 15.29
CA ALA A 79 -9.25 8.60 14.87
C ALA A 79 -9.24 9.80 15.82
N VAL A 80 -8.72 9.63 17.05
CA VAL A 80 -8.62 10.72 18.02
C VAL A 80 -7.21 11.26 18.01
N VAL A 81 -7.08 12.59 18.01
CA VAL A 81 -5.79 13.25 18.16
C VAL A 81 -5.29 13.03 19.59
N LYS A 82 -4.19 12.29 19.75
CA LYS A 82 -3.48 12.14 21.02
C LYS A 82 -2.67 13.41 21.31
N ASP A 83 -1.78 13.73 20.39
CA ASP A 83 -0.84 14.85 20.51
C ASP A 83 -0.81 15.63 19.20
N GLU A 84 -0.76 16.95 19.33
CA GLU A 84 -0.55 17.89 18.24
C GLU A 84 0.77 18.62 18.46
N ILE A 85 1.78 18.30 17.66
CA ILE A 85 3.10 18.93 17.76
C ILE A 85 3.13 20.08 16.75
N LYS A 86 3.10 21.32 17.26
CA LYS A 86 3.14 22.55 16.46
C LYS A 86 4.55 23.11 16.41
N ASP A 87 4.81 23.88 15.35
CA ASP A 87 6.01 24.70 15.18
C ASP A 87 7.34 23.91 15.21
N LEU A 88 7.28 22.61 14.88
CA LEU A 88 8.46 21.77 14.63
C LEU A 88 9.37 22.40 13.58
N HIS A 89 8.78 22.95 12.53
CA HIS A 89 9.47 23.64 11.45
C HIS A 89 8.87 25.04 11.24
N PRO A 90 9.71 26.04 10.87
CA PRO A 90 9.23 27.37 10.49
C PRO A 90 8.33 27.34 9.24
N ASN A 91 8.47 26.32 8.39
CA ASN A 91 7.72 26.15 7.14
C ASN A 91 6.90 24.85 7.12
N GLY A 92 6.01 24.72 6.13
CA GLY A 92 5.14 23.57 5.97
C GLY A 92 5.90 22.24 5.86
N ILE A 93 5.41 21.25 6.59
CA ILE A 93 5.97 19.89 6.68
C ILE A 93 5.47 19.08 5.47
N ILE A 94 6.35 18.28 4.88
CA ILE A 94 6.06 17.52 3.65
C ILE A 94 5.96 16.04 3.93
N PHE A 95 6.84 15.51 4.77
CA PHE A 95 6.87 14.10 5.12
C PHE A 95 7.04 13.96 6.63
N ALA A 96 6.38 12.97 7.20
CA ALA A 96 6.51 12.61 8.61
C ALA A 96 6.38 11.10 8.76
N GLN A 97 7.31 10.49 9.47
CA GLN A 97 7.36 9.05 9.71
C GLN A 97 7.87 8.77 11.12
N THR A 98 7.30 7.78 11.78
CA THR A 98 7.86 7.27 13.03
C THR A 98 8.86 6.16 12.73
N ALA A 99 9.99 6.18 13.42
CA ALA A 99 11.00 5.15 13.31
C ALA A 99 11.71 4.97 14.65
N ASN A 100 12.18 3.76 14.91
CA ASN A 100 13.11 3.55 16.01
C ASN A 100 14.51 3.89 15.48
N VAL A 101 15.08 4.98 15.97
CA VAL A 101 16.36 5.52 15.51
C VAL A 101 17.45 5.14 16.49
N ALA A 102 18.59 4.73 15.95
CA ALA A 102 19.80 4.48 16.73
C ALA A 102 20.43 5.81 17.14
N VAL A 103 20.60 6.03 18.44
CA VAL A 103 21.25 7.21 19.02
C VAL A 103 22.38 6.76 19.93
N LEU A 104 23.47 7.55 19.99
CA LEU A 104 24.53 7.30 20.96
C LEU A 104 23.98 7.50 22.39
N PRO A 105 24.30 6.60 23.34
CA PRO A 105 23.88 6.77 24.71
C PRO A 105 24.48 8.05 25.30
N THR A 106 23.67 8.79 26.06
CA THR A 106 24.13 9.98 26.78
C THR A 106 25.09 9.57 27.90
N PHE A 107 25.91 10.49 28.41
CA PHE A 107 26.82 10.22 29.53
C PHE A 107 26.11 9.59 30.74
N LYS A 108 24.90 10.07 31.08
CA LYS A 108 24.04 9.49 32.14
C LYS A 108 23.61 8.03 31.86
N ASP A 109 23.39 7.66 30.59
CA ASP A 109 23.06 6.29 30.20
C ASP A 109 24.29 5.36 30.30
N LEU A 110 25.48 5.87 30.00
CA LEU A 110 26.76 5.15 30.13
C LEU A 110 27.17 4.93 31.60
N GLU A 111 26.74 5.80 32.53
CA GLU A 111 26.90 5.60 33.97
C GLU A 111 26.06 4.42 34.50
N LEU A 112 24.86 4.20 33.92
CA LEU A 112 23.96 3.09 34.27
C LEU A 112 24.41 1.77 33.66
N ASP A 113 24.89 1.78 32.41
CA ASP A 113 25.45 0.60 31.74
C ASP A 113 26.65 0.98 30.86
N PRO A 114 27.89 0.75 31.34
CA PRO A 114 29.12 1.09 30.62
C PRO A 114 29.32 0.31 29.32
N THR A 115 28.56 -0.77 29.11
CA THR A 115 28.71 -1.65 27.93
C THR A 115 27.80 -1.26 26.77
N ARG A 116 26.86 -0.33 26.99
CA ARG A 116 25.90 0.09 25.97
C ARG A 116 26.57 0.99 24.94
N THR A 117 26.59 0.55 23.69
CA THR A 117 27.19 1.30 22.58
C THR A 117 26.17 2.10 21.78
N VAL A 118 24.92 1.62 21.69
CA VAL A 118 23.82 2.24 20.92
C VAL A 118 22.50 2.07 21.67
N LYS A 119 21.67 3.11 21.64
CA LYS A 119 20.32 3.12 22.22
C LYS A 119 19.30 3.34 21.11
N MET A 120 18.33 2.44 21.00
CA MET A 120 17.21 2.60 20.08
C MET A 120 16.14 3.46 20.75
N VAL A 121 15.82 4.58 20.12
CA VAL A 121 14.87 5.56 20.63
C VAL A 121 13.75 5.75 19.61
N PRO A 122 12.48 5.73 20.03
CA PRO A 122 11.39 6.01 19.12
C PRO A 122 11.35 7.51 18.79
N ALA A 123 11.56 7.82 17.52
CA ALA A 123 11.61 9.18 17.03
C ALA A 123 10.58 9.39 15.90
N LEU A 124 10.01 10.59 15.89
CA LEU A 124 9.29 11.14 14.75
C LEU A 124 10.30 11.89 13.88
N VAL A 125 10.42 11.47 12.63
CA VAL A 125 11.29 12.11 11.64
C VAL A 125 10.43 12.91 10.69
N THR A 126 10.71 14.21 10.61
CA THR A 126 9.94 15.16 9.79
C THR A 126 10.85 15.83 8.77
N SER A 127 10.37 15.96 7.54
CA SER A 127 10.97 16.83 6.52
C SER A 127 10.08 18.04 6.27
N SER A 128 10.70 19.20 6.09
CA SER A 128 9.98 20.43 5.80
C SER A 128 10.56 21.17 4.60
N SER A 129 9.76 22.11 4.09
CA SER A 129 10.13 23.07 3.06
C SER A 129 11.31 23.97 3.49
N ASP A 130 11.71 23.94 4.76
CA ASP A 130 12.93 24.57 5.28
C ASP A 130 14.24 23.81 4.95
N ARG A 131 14.13 22.67 4.24
CA ARG A 131 15.25 21.80 3.83
C ARG A 131 15.89 21.00 4.98
N THR A 132 15.30 21.08 6.17
CA THR A 132 15.79 20.35 7.34
C THR A 132 15.04 19.05 7.51
N VAL A 133 15.75 18.05 8.02
CA VAL A 133 15.17 16.81 8.55
C VAL A 133 15.35 16.82 10.06
N LYS A 134 14.24 16.83 10.80
CA LYS A 134 14.25 16.91 12.28
C LYS A 134 13.83 15.60 12.90
N PHE A 135 14.48 15.25 14.00
CA PHE A 135 14.17 14.08 14.81
C PHE A 135 13.60 14.56 16.13
N THR A 136 12.38 14.12 16.41
CA THR A 136 11.60 14.51 17.57
C THR A 136 11.35 13.28 18.42
N LEU A 137 11.58 13.38 19.73
CA LEU A 137 11.36 12.27 20.64
C LEU A 137 9.86 11.97 20.78
N LEU A 138 9.45 10.71 20.60
CA LEU A 138 8.06 10.27 20.82
C LEU A 138 7.83 9.64 22.19
N ASP A 139 8.88 9.23 22.89
CA ASP A 139 8.75 8.49 24.14
C ASP A 139 8.34 9.39 25.31
N GLY A 140 7.53 8.86 26.23
CA GLY A 140 7.14 9.54 27.47
C GLY A 140 8.25 9.53 28.54
N GLN A 141 9.34 8.83 28.29
CA GLN A 141 10.51 8.78 29.17
C GLN A 141 11.52 9.86 28.76
N SER A 142 11.99 10.65 29.72
CA SER A 142 13.06 11.62 29.50
C SER A 142 14.36 10.92 29.14
N HIS A 143 14.95 11.25 28.00
CA HIS A 143 16.30 10.81 27.65
C HIS A 143 17.30 11.89 28.08
N GLY A 144 17.85 11.75 29.29
CA GLY A 144 18.73 12.77 29.85
C GLY A 144 17.95 14.04 30.20
N ASP A 145 18.24 15.14 29.50
CA ASP A 145 17.57 16.43 29.69
C ASP A 145 16.41 16.65 28.68
N ASP A 146 16.24 15.75 27.70
CA ASP A 146 15.26 15.90 26.62
C ASP A 146 13.87 15.41 27.05
N GLN A 147 12.86 16.25 26.82
CA GLN A 147 11.45 15.94 27.09
C GLN A 147 10.76 15.29 25.87
N PRO A 148 9.68 14.50 26.07
CA PRO A 148 8.77 14.09 24.99
C PRO A 148 8.38 15.28 24.10
N GLY A 149 8.42 15.09 22.78
CA GLY A 149 8.08 16.13 21.82
C GLY A 149 9.19 17.14 21.53
N GLN A 150 10.36 17.02 22.15
CA GLN A 150 11.51 17.87 21.86
C GLN A 150 12.30 17.36 20.64
N VAL A 151 12.77 18.30 19.81
CA VAL A 151 13.69 18.02 18.72
C VAL A 151 15.09 17.84 19.30
N PHE A 152 15.64 16.63 19.19
CA PHE A 152 16.99 16.32 19.70
C PHE A 152 18.06 16.31 18.59
N LYS A 153 17.66 16.17 17.31
CA LYS A 153 18.61 16.15 16.19
C LYS A 153 18.04 16.84 14.95
N ILE A 154 18.90 17.60 14.26
CA ILE A 154 18.59 18.31 13.01
C ILE A 154 19.65 17.95 11.99
N LEU A 155 19.22 17.51 10.80
CA LEU A 155 20.08 17.16 9.67
C LEU A 155 19.81 18.08 8.48
N TYR A 156 20.87 18.33 7.71
CA TYR A 156 20.85 19.11 6.48
C TYR A 156 21.40 18.28 5.31
N PRO A 157 20.74 17.17 4.93
CA PRO A 157 21.26 16.25 3.93
C PRO A 157 21.24 16.82 2.50
N HIS A 158 20.49 17.89 2.26
CA HIS A 158 20.17 18.36 0.90
C HIS A 158 20.18 19.89 0.80
N GLU A 159 20.53 20.40 -0.38
CA GLU A 159 20.40 21.83 -0.71
C GLU A 159 18.93 22.20 -1.00
N GLY A 160 18.13 21.20 -1.36
CA GLY A 160 16.71 21.29 -1.65
C GLY A 160 15.85 20.65 -0.57
N VAL A 161 14.55 20.64 -0.84
CA VAL A 161 13.56 20.10 0.08
C VAL A 161 13.50 18.56 -0.03
N ALA A 162 13.56 17.87 1.11
CA ALA A 162 13.45 16.41 1.17
C ALA A 162 11.97 15.97 1.04
N LEU A 163 11.68 15.17 0.01
CA LEU A 163 10.33 14.76 -0.39
C LEU A 163 9.89 13.42 0.18
N ASP A 164 10.81 12.48 0.36
CA ASP A 164 10.54 11.14 0.88
C ASP A 164 11.74 10.67 1.70
N ILE A 165 11.43 9.92 2.76
CA ILE A 165 12.38 9.34 3.70
C ILE A 165 12.08 7.85 3.80
N ASP A 166 13.11 7.03 3.85
CA ASP A 166 12.98 5.60 4.12
C ASP A 166 14.12 5.09 5.00
N PHE A 167 13.84 4.11 5.85
CA PHE A 167 14.84 3.54 6.77
C PHE A 167 15.31 2.18 6.27
N HIS A 168 16.59 1.88 6.47
CA HIS A 168 17.12 0.59 6.05
C HIS A 168 16.55 -0.56 6.91
N PRO A 169 16.04 -1.64 6.32
CA PRO A 169 15.31 -2.69 7.06
C PRO A 169 16.19 -3.50 8.02
N ARG A 170 17.50 -3.61 7.77
CA ARG A 170 18.45 -4.35 8.64
C ARG A 170 19.38 -3.46 9.48
N HIS A 171 19.54 -2.19 9.11
CA HIS A 171 20.55 -1.29 9.67
C HIS A 171 19.83 -0.02 10.14
N PRO A 172 19.40 0.06 11.41
CA PRO A 172 18.63 1.20 11.91
C PRO A 172 19.40 2.53 11.88
N GLU A 173 20.72 2.45 11.74
CA GLU A 173 21.61 3.60 11.57
C GLU A 173 21.54 4.23 10.17
N LEU A 174 20.96 3.57 9.17
CA LEU A 174 20.91 4.09 7.81
C LEU A 174 19.53 4.63 7.46
N MET A 175 19.52 5.87 6.96
CA MET A 175 18.33 6.57 6.47
C MET A 175 18.58 7.07 5.05
N LEU A 176 17.63 6.83 4.17
CA LEU A 176 17.64 7.32 2.80
C LEU A 176 16.72 8.53 2.68
N THR A 177 17.24 9.61 2.12
CA THR A 177 16.48 10.83 1.85
C THR A 177 16.54 11.15 0.36
N SER A 178 15.41 11.60 -0.19
CA SER A 178 15.32 12.05 -1.58
C SER A 178 14.82 13.48 -1.63
N ALA A 179 15.28 14.27 -2.60
CA ALA A 179 15.03 15.70 -2.58
C ALA A 179 14.79 16.35 -3.95
N MET A 180 14.32 17.60 -3.88
CA MET A 180 14.17 18.51 -5.03
C MET A 180 15.50 19.01 -5.61
N ASP A 181 16.65 18.74 -4.98
CA ASP A 181 17.97 19.09 -5.55
C ASP A 181 18.48 18.04 -6.55
N LYS A 182 17.63 17.08 -6.94
CA LYS A 182 17.92 15.98 -7.87
C LYS A 182 18.82 14.90 -7.27
N SER A 183 19.10 14.99 -5.98
CA SER A 183 19.95 14.03 -5.30
C SER A 183 19.16 13.10 -4.39
N THR A 184 19.80 11.99 -4.06
CA THR A 184 19.38 11.09 -2.99
C THR A 184 20.59 10.89 -2.10
N VAL A 185 20.41 10.99 -0.79
CA VAL A 185 21.50 10.91 0.19
C VAL A 185 21.19 9.79 1.16
N LEU A 186 22.19 8.95 1.38
CA LEU A 186 22.18 7.92 2.41
C LEU A 186 22.94 8.47 3.62
N THR A 187 22.22 8.68 4.72
CA THR A 187 22.73 9.36 5.91
C THR A 187 22.84 8.37 7.06
N ASN A 188 23.90 8.48 7.85
CA ASN A 188 24.02 7.77 9.11
C ASN A 188 23.29 8.55 10.21
N THR A 189 22.25 7.95 10.81
CA THR A 189 21.41 8.57 11.83
C THR A 189 22.11 8.70 13.19
N ILE A 190 23.15 7.91 13.45
CA ILE A 190 23.95 7.98 14.68
C ILE A 190 24.89 9.18 14.61
N THR A 191 25.76 9.23 13.60
CA THR A 191 26.76 10.31 13.45
C THR A 191 26.15 11.60 12.89
N GLY A 192 25.08 11.47 12.09
CA GLY A 192 24.50 12.59 11.34
C GLY A 192 25.29 12.94 10.06
N GLU A 193 26.30 12.15 9.72
CA GLU A 193 27.12 12.35 8.53
C GLU A 193 26.50 11.65 7.31
N GLU A 194 26.76 12.23 6.14
CA GLU A 194 26.39 11.63 4.86
C GLU A 194 27.30 10.43 4.57
N HIS A 195 26.70 9.24 4.49
CA HIS A 195 27.43 8.02 4.12
C HIS A 195 27.64 7.93 2.61
N GLN A 196 26.64 8.29 1.81
CA GLN A 196 26.72 8.30 0.35
C GLN A 196 25.79 9.35 -0.26
N HIS A 197 26.23 9.89 -1.40
CA HIS A 197 25.52 10.93 -2.13
C HIS A 197 25.33 10.52 -3.59
N PHE A 198 24.08 10.36 -4.04
CA PHE A 198 23.70 9.95 -5.39
C PHE A 198 23.24 11.17 -6.22
N LYS A 199 23.91 11.46 -7.35
CA LYS A 199 23.60 12.60 -8.26
C LYS A 199 23.26 12.17 -9.68
N ASP A 200 22.73 10.96 -9.86
CA ASP A 200 22.49 10.39 -11.20
C ASP A 200 21.22 10.93 -11.87
N HIS A 201 20.33 11.59 -11.12
CA HIS A 201 19.09 12.16 -11.63
C HIS A 201 19.25 13.59 -12.14
N THR A 202 18.43 13.94 -13.13
CA THR A 202 18.46 15.27 -13.76
C THR A 202 17.36 16.22 -13.26
N LYS A 203 16.31 15.66 -12.63
CA LYS A 203 15.18 16.38 -12.02
C LYS A 203 14.89 15.85 -10.61
N PHE A 204 13.90 16.45 -9.95
CA PHE A 204 13.46 16.13 -8.60
C PHE A 204 13.25 14.63 -8.39
N VAL A 205 13.83 14.08 -7.33
CA VAL A 205 13.61 12.69 -6.91
C VAL A 205 12.43 12.68 -5.95
N VAL A 206 11.33 12.03 -6.35
CA VAL A 206 10.03 12.09 -5.66
C VAL A 206 9.87 10.98 -4.62
N ARG A 207 10.46 9.81 -4.91
CA ARG A 207 10.42 8.63 -4.06
C ARG A 207 11.77 7.94 -4.06
N ALA A 208 12.16 7.46 -2.89
CA ALA A 208 13.31 6.60 -2.72
C ALA A 208 12.97 5.54 -1.68
N LYS A 209 13.13 4.26 -2.05
CA LYS A 209 12.77 3.13 -1.19
C LYS A 209 13.85 2.06 -1.19
N PHE A 210 14.06 1.48 -0.01
CA PHE A 210 14.81 0.25 0.13
C PHE A 210 13.97 -0.95 -0.30
N ALA A 211 14.62 -1.91 -0.94
CA ALA A 211 14.06 -3.24 -1.05
C ALA A 211 13.94 -3.87 0.34
N MET A 212 13.00 -4.79 0.53
CA MET A 212 12.76 -5.42 1.85
C MET A 212 13.97 -6.20 2.39
N ASN A 213 14.82 -6.70 1.50
CA ASN A 213 16.10 -7.29 1.88
C ASN A 213 17.16 -6.25 2.24
N GLY A 214 17.01 -4.98 1.85
CA GLY A 214 17.99 -3.91 2.06
C GLY A 214 19.18 -3.94 1.09
N ASP A 215 19.27 -4.93 0.19
CA ASP A 215 20.41 -5.03 -0.74
C ASP A 215 20.29 -4.07 -1.94
N ILE A 216 19.11 -3.50 -2.14
CA ILE A 216 18.78 -2.70 -3.31
C ILE A 216 18.10 -1.41 -2.86
N ILE A 217 18.50 -0.30 -3.48
CA ILE A 217 17.82 0.99 -3.40
C ILE A 217 17.17 1.29 -4.74
N VAL A 218 15.93 1.78 -4.71
CA VAL A 218 15.20 2.23 -5.89
C VAL A 218 14.85 3.69 -5.72
N THR A 219 15.11 4.50 -6.74
CA THR A 219 14.83 5.94 -6.75
C THR A 219 14.03 6.29 -7.99
N GLY A 220 13.00 7.11 -7.82
CA GLY A 220 12.08 7.53 -8.89
C GLY A 220 12.04 9.05 -9.01
N SER A 221 12.19 9.55 -10.23
CA SER A 221 12.33 10.98 -10.50
C SER A 221 11.35 11.50 -11.56
N HIS A 222 11.12 12.81 -11.53
CA HIS A 222 10.43 13.55 -12.59
C HIS A 222 11.20 13.60 -13.92
N ASP A 223 12.44 13.12 -13.96
CA ASP A 223 13.20 12.95 -15.21
C ASP A 223 12.75 11.74 -16.04
N LYS A 224 11.69 11.06 -15.57
CA LYS A 224 11.11 9.86 -16.18
C LYS A 224 12.00 8.63 -16.05
N LYS A 225 12.99 8.67 -15.14
CA LYS A 225 13.90 7.57 -14.88
C LYS A 225 13.66 6.98 -13.50
N VAL A 226 13.87 5.68 -13.42
CA VAL A 226 14.05 4.96 -12.16
C VAL A 226 15.45 4.38 -12.13
N ASN A 227 16.22 4.76 -11.12
CA ASN A 227 17.56 4.24 -10.91
C ASN A 227 17.52 3.17 -9.82
N ILE A 228 18.18 2.04 -10.11
CA ILE A 228 18.30 0.88 -9.24
C ILE A 228 19.78 0.77 -8.85
N TYR A 229 20.03 0.81 -7.54
CA TYR A 229 21.36 0.69 -6.95
C TYR A 229 21.47 -0.62 -6.19
N LYS A 230 22.55 -1.37 -6.40
CA LYS A 230 22.83 -2.62 -5.67
C LYS A 230 24.01 -2.46 -4.74
N ILE A 231 24.05 -3.27 -3.68
CA ILE A 231 25.24 -3.35 -2.82
C ILE A 231 26.46 -3.77 -3.64
N GLN A 232 27.58 -3.09 -3.40
CA GLN A 232 28.85 -3.37 -4.05
C GLN A 232 29.34 -4.78 -3.66
N PRO A 233 29.63 -5.66 -4.64
CA PRO A 233 30.14 -7.00 -4.34
C PRO A 233 31.53 -6.92 -3.70
N GLY A 234 31.79 -7.79 -2.72
CA GLY A 234 33.09 -7.88 -2.02
C GLY A 234 33.25 -6.91 -0.85
N GLN A 235 32.15 -6.35 -0.35
CA GLN A 235 32.19 -5.54 0.87
C GLN A 235 32.26 -6.43 2.12
N ASP A 236 33.12 -6.06 3.07
CA ASP A 236 33.22 -6.73 4.36
C ASP A 236 31.88 -6.61 5.12
N ALA A 237 31.41 -7.72 5.70
CA ALA A 237 30.17 -7.74 6.47
C ALA A 237 30.16 -6.80 7.69
N ASN A 238 31.34 -6.34 8.13
CA ASN A 238 31.50 -5.41 9.25
C ASN A 238 31.38 -3.93 8.86
N GLN A 239 31.30 -3.60 7.56
CA GLN A 239 31.17 -2.22 7.09
C GLN A 239 29.73 -1.90 6.65
N LEU A 240 29.34 -0.63 6.77
CA LEU A 240 28.03 -0.14 6.31
C LEU A 240 27.86 -0.35 4.80
N PRO A 241 26.71 -0.86 4.33
CA PRO A 241 26.51 -1.20 2.93
C PRO A 241 26.77 0.00 1.99
N ARG A 242 27.51 -0.26 0.91
CA ARG A 242 27.78 0.70 -0.16
C ARG A 242 27.01 0.33 -1.41
N TYR A 243 26.32 1.29 -2.01
CA TYR A 243 25.48 1.06 -3.17
C TYR A 243 26.08 1.68 -4.43
N VAL A 244 26.00 0.95 -5.53
CA VAL A 244 26.46 1.39 -6.85
C VAL A 244 25.29 1.30 -7.82
N LEU A 245 25.19 2.28 -8.73
CA LEU A 245 24.19 2.29 -9.77
C LEU A 245 24.37 1.06 -10.67
N ASP A 246 23.37 0.17 -10.69
CA ASP A 246 23.41 -1.03 -11.54
C ASP A 246 22.59 -0.81 -12.82
N LYS A 247 21.40 -0.21 -12.71
CA LYS A 247 20.51 -0.01 -13.85
C LYS A 247 19.69 1.27 -13.77
N THR A 248 19.51 1.91 -14.91
CA THR A 248 18.54 2.99 -15.12
C THR A 248 17.44 2.51 -16.07
N LEU A 249 16.19 2.67 -15.66
CA LEU A 249 14.99 2.37 -16.45
C LEU A 249 14.31 3.67 -16.86
N ASN A 250 13.85 3.75 -18.11
CA ASN A 250 13.17 4.94 -18.65
C ASN A 250 11.68 4.65 -18.83
N PHE A 251 10.83 5.58 -18.42
CA PHE A 251 9.39 5.53 -18.55
C PHE A 251 8.85 6.67 -19.43
N LYS A 252 7.58 6.57 -19.85
CA LYS A 252 6.95 7.57 -20.72
C LYS A 252 6.73 8.92 -20.02
N GLY A 253 6.41 8.87 -18.73
CA GLY A 253 6.10 10.04 -17.92
C GLY A 253 6.86 10.10 -16.61
N ALA A 254 6.58 11.15 -15.84
CA ALA A 254 7.24 11.39 -14.55
C ALA A 254 6.79 10.36 -13.51
N VAL A 255 7.72 9.84 -12.72
CA VAL A 255 7.43 8.89 -11.64
C VAL A 255 6.88 9.63 -10.43
N GLU A 256 5.71 9.22 -9.93
CA GLU A 256 5.04 9.84 -8.78
C GLU A 256 4.86 8.82 -7.65
N GLY A 257 4.16 7.72 -7.94
CA GLY A 257 3.92 6.64 -7.00
C GLY A 257 5.00 5.56 -7.10
N MET A 258 5.49 5.08 -5.96
CA MET A 258 6.41 3.95 -5.89
C MET A 258 6.13 3.14 -4.62
N CYS A 259 6.08 1.82 -4.76
CA CYS A 259 5.96 0.92 -3.62
C CYS A 259 6.75 -0.37 -3.85
N VAL A 260 7.49 -0.82 -2.84
CA VAL A 260 8.19 -2.10 -2.88
C VAL A 260 7.26 -3.18 -2.34
N LEU A 261 7.09 -4.26 -3.10
CA LEU A 261 6.25 -5.38 -2.72
C LEU A 261 6.99 -6.29 -1.71
N PRO A 262 6.30 -6.81 -0.70
CA PRO A 262 6.84 -7.85 0.17
C PRO A 262 7.02 -9.15 -0.63
N LEU A 263 8.00 -9.94 -0.19
CA LEU A 263 8.26 -11.27 -0.74
C LEU A 263 7.11 -12.21 -0.36
N THR A 264 6.68 -13.04 -1.32
CA THR A 264 5.57 -13.97 -1.17
C THR A 264 5.97 -15.30 -1.82
N SER A 265 5.29 -16.41 -1.54
CA SER A 265 5.60 -17.71 -2.18
C SER A 265 5.58 -17.66 -3.71
N SER A 266 4.78 -16.77 -4.31
CA SER A 266 4.76 -16.49 -5.76
C SER A 266 5.84 -15.50 -6.22
N ARG A 267 6.32 -14.63 -5.33
CA ARG A 267 7.30 -13.57 -5.59
C ARG A 267 8.58 -13.83 -4.82
N THR A 268 9.50 -14.54 -5.46
CA THR A 268 10.82 -14.84 -4.92
C THR A 268 11.80 -13.68 -5.07
N THR A 269 11.56 -12.80 -6.05
CA THR A 269 12.41 -11.63 -6.32
C THR A 269 11.76 -10.34 -5.80
N PRO A 270 12.54 -9.42 -5.22
CA PRO A 270 12.03 -8.14 -4.77
C PRO A 270 11.55 -7.34 -5.98
N THR A 271 10.27 -6.96 -5.95
CA THR A 271 9.60 -6.29 -7.06
C THR A 271 9.11 -4.91 -6.60
N VAL A 272 9.29 -3.90 -7.44
CA VAL A 272 8.77 -2.55 -7.22
C VAL A 272 7.60 -2.28 -8.16
N VAL A 273 6.55 -1.66 -7.64
CA VAL A 273 5.44 -1.12 -8.43
C VAL A 273 5.66 0.37 -8.61
N ILE A 274 5.60 0.82 -9.86
CA ILE A 274 5.84 2.20 -10.25
C ILE A 274 4.59 2.74 -10.94
N GLY A 275 4.16 3.91 -10.47
CA GLY A 275 3.14 4.73 -11.08
C GLY A 275 3.75 5.96 -11.74
N THR A 276 3.39 6.18 -13.00
CA THR A 276 3.89 7.31 -13.80
C THR A 276 2.75 8.21 -14.25
N ARG A 277 3.01 9.52 -14.33
CA ARG A 277 2.14 10.48 -15.00
C ARG A 277 1.99 10.12 -16.48
N ASP A 278 0.84 10.49 -17.06
CA ASP A 278 0.54 10.31 -18.49
C ASP A 278 0.61 8.84 -18.97
N ASP A 279 0.49 7.87 -18.05
CA ASP A 279 0.45 6.45 -18.36
C ASP A 279 -0.68 5.76 -17.59
N ASN A 280 -1.42 4.91 -18.28
CA ASN A 280 -2.55 4.16 -17.75
C ASN A 280 -2.14 2.80 -17.16
N TYR A 281 -0.85 2.49 -17.17
CA TYR A 281 -0.31 1.22 -16.71
C TYR A 281 0.39 1.35 -15.34
N LEU A 282 0.22 0.34 -14.49
CA LEU A 282 1.10 0.08 -13.35
C LEU A 282 2.26 -0.79 -13.83
N HIS A 283 3.48 -0.34 -13.59
CA HIS A 283 4.69 -1.05 -13.98
C HIS A 283 5.25 -1.83 -12.81
N TYR A 284 5.34 -3.14 -12.95
CA TYR A 284 5.96 -4.06 -12.01
C TYR A 284 7.34 -4.38 -12.52
N VAL A 285 8.36 -4.01 -11.75
CA VAL A 285 9.76 -4.19 -12.11
C VAL A 285 10.42 -5.12 -11.10
N ASP A 286 10.93 -6.25 -11.60
CA ASP A 286 11.80 -7.13 -10.83
C ASP A 286 13.18 -6.46 -10.66
N LEU A 287 13.62 -6.28 -9.42
CA LEU A 287 14.85 -5.57 -9.09
C LEU A 287 16.12 -6.41 -9.31
N ILE A 288 15.98 -7.72 -9.53
CA ILE A 288 17.11 -8.62 -9.82
C ILE A 288 17.26 -8.80 -11.33
N ASN A 289 16.18 -9.23 -11.99
CA ASN A 289 16.20 -9.61 -13.41
C ASN A 289 15.89 -8.46 -14.35
N TYR A 290 15.41 -7.32 -13.84
CA TYR A 290 14.97 -6.16 -14.64
C TYR A 290 13.80 -6.45 -15.58
N ASN A 291 13.08 -7.54 -15.33
CA ASN A 291 11.87 -7.83 -16.08
C ASN A 291 10.79 -6.82 -15.69
N THR A 292 10.15 -6.23 -16.70
CA THR A 292 9.10 -5.23 -16.51
C THR A 292 7.78 -5.77 -17.06
N VAL A 293 6.81 -5.94 -16.17
CA VAL A 293 5.44 -6.32 -16.53
C VAL A 293 4.54 -5.11 -16.30
N ARG A 294 3.60 -4.86 -17.20
CA ARG A 294 2.68 -3.73 -17.10
C ARG A 294 1.23 -4.22 -17.03
N TYR A 295 0.45 -3.64 -16.13
CA TYR A 295 -0.98 -3.94 -15.98
C TYR A 295 -1.80 -2.68 -16.21
N ASN A 296 -2.80 -2.75 -17.09
CA ASN A 296 -3.67 -1.61 -17.39
C ASN A 296 -4.61 -1.34 -16.21
N MET A 297 -4.67 -0.09 -15.76
CA MET A 297 -5.55 0.37 -14.68
C MET A 297 -6.96 0.70 -15.16
N ASN A 298 -7.21 0.73 -16.46
CA ASN A 298 -8.56 0.93 -16.99
C ASN A 298 -9.30 -0.40 -17.06
N VAL A 299 -10.53 -0.42 -16.53
CA VAL A 299 -11.38 -1.62 -16.50
C VAL A 299 -11.63 -2.14 -17.92
N ASN A 300 -11.85 -1.24 -18.87
CA ASN A 300 -12.11 -1.54 -20.28
C ASN A 300 -10.84 -1.90 -21.06
N LYS A 301 -9.66 -1.85 -20.42
CA LYS A 301 -8.35 -2.07 -21.05
C LYS A 301 -8.09 -1.15 -22.26
N ASP A 302 -8.69 0.03 -22.27
CA ASP A 302 -8.36 1.07 -23.24
C ASP A 302 -7.05 1.79 -22.86
N ASP A 303 -6.49 2.50 -23.83
CA ASP A 303 -5.24 3.26 -23.65
C ASP A 303 -5.50 4.74 -23.27
N TRP A 304 -6.72 5.07 -22.84
CA TRP A 304 -7.06 6.43 -22.47
C TRP A 304 -6.54 6.78 -21.07
N VAL A 305 -5.70 7.81 -20.97
CA VAL A 305 -5.23 8.31 -19.67
C VAL A 305 -6.28 9.25 -19.09
N SER A 306 -7.09 8.73 -18.17
CA SER A 306 -8.11 9.52 -17.45
C SER A 306 -7.66 9.99 -16.07
N PHE A 307 -6.62 9.37 -15.52
CA PHE A 307 -6.07 9.67 -14.21
C PHE A 307 -4.63 9.19 -14.11
N THR A 308 -3.90 9.72 -13.14
CA THR A 308 -2.52 9.41 -12.80
C THR A 308 -2.44 8.72 -11.44
N PRO A 309 -1.64 7.65 -11.28
CA PRO A 309 -1.35 7.05 -9.98
C PRO A 309 -0.32 7.90 -9.23
N LEU A 310 -0.76 8.58 -8.17
CA LEU A 310 0.06 9.52 -7.41
C LEU A 310 0.73 8.90 -6.18
N ASP A 311 0.06 7.94 -5.54
CA ASP A 311 0.59 7.24 -4.38
C ASP A 311 0.13 5.79 -4.39
N ILE A 312 1.03 4.89 -4.01
CA ILE A 312 0.83 3.45 -4.09
C ILE A 312 1.26 2.85 -2.76
N SER A 313 0.41 2.03 -2.16
CA SER A 313 0.75 1.30 -0.94
C SER A 313 0.25 -0.12 -0.98
N VAL A 314 1.00 -1.00 -0.32
CA VAL A 314 0.67 -2.42 -0.22
C VAL A 314 -0.07 -2.68 1.08
N SER A 315 -1.09 -3.53 1.00
CA SER A 315 -1.83 -3.96 2.19
C SER A 315 -0.92 -4.78 3.11
N PRO A 316 -0.93 -4.54 4.43
CA PRO A 316 -0.21 -5.38 5.38
C PRO A 316 -0.85 -6.78 5.50
N HIS A 317 -2.08 -6.96 5.03
CA HIS A 317 -2.80 -8.24 5.08
C HIS A 317 -2.37 -9.19 3.94
N ASN A 318 -2.44 -10.49 4.20
CA ASN A 318 -2.10 -11.57 3.26
C ASN A 318 -0.72 -11.36 2.59
N ASN A 319 0.27 -10.92 3.37
CA ASN A 319 1.63 -10.62 2.90
C ASN A 319 1.65 -9.72 1.65
N GLY A 320 0.82 -8.67 1.63
CA GLY A 320 0.76 -7.77 0.48
C GLY A 320 0.10 -8.39 -0.74
N GLY A 321 -1.03 -9.08 -0.54
CA GLY A 321 -1.87 -9.59 -1.63
C GLY A 321 -2.68 -8.50 -2.35
N TYR A 322 -2.80 -7.32 -1.74
CA TYR A 322 -3.57 -6.19 -2.26
C TYR A 322 -2.73 -4.93 -2.38
N LEU A 323 -3.04 -4.13 -3.40
CA LEU A 323 -2.39 -2.86 -3.71
C LEU A 323 -3.44 -1.74 -3.75
N LEU A 324 -3.22 -0.67 -3.01
CA LEU A 324 -4.03 0.53 -3.05
C LEU A 324 -3.33 1.58 -3.91
N VAL A 325 -4.07 2.16 -4.85
CA VAL A 325 -3.59 3.23 -5.73
C VAL A 325 -4.47 4.46 -5.55
N SER A 326 -3.84 5.56 -5.13
CA SER A 326 -4.47 6.88 -5.09
C SER A 326 -4.26 7.60 -6.40
N THR A 327 -5.34 8.18 -6.93
CA THR A 327 -5.33 8.85 -8.23
C THR A 327 -5.59 10.35 -8.13
N ASP A 328 -5.22 11.10 -9.16
CA ASP A 328 -5.53 12.53 -9.33
C ASP A 328 -6.96 12.79 -9.87
N SER A 329 -7.79 11.75 -10.01
CA SER A 329 -9.13 11.90 -10.55
C SER A 329 -9.92 12.95 -9.74
N PRO A 330 -10.65 13.88 -10.37
CA PRO A 330 -11.46 14.88 -9.66
C PRO A 330 -12.56 14.29 -8.74
N THR A 331 -12.83 12.99 -8.88
CA THR A 331 -13.80 12.26 -8.06
C THR A 331 -13.20 11.64 -6.79
N GLY A 332 -11.89 11.84 -6.56
CA GLY A 332 -11.16 11.26 -5.43
C GLY A 332 -10.95 9.77 -5.53
N ARG A 333 -10.92 9.21 -6.75
CA ARG A 333 -10.94 7.78 -6.99
C ARG A 333 -9.72 7.08 -6.38
N GLN A 334 -9.97 6.10 -5.53
CA GLN A 334 -8.98 5.17 -4.99
C GLN A 334 -9.29 3.78 -5.56
N ILE A 335 -8.27 3.10 -6.08
CA ILE A 335 -8.46 1.80 -6.75
C ILE A 335 -7.73 0.73 -5.97
N LEU A 336 -8.44 -0.34 -5.61
CA LEU A 336 -7.87 -1.52 -4.98
C LEU A 336 -7.62 -2.60 -6.04
N PHE A 337 -6.36 -2.97 -6.20
CA PHE A 337 -5.92 -4.05 -7.08
C PHE A 337 -5.51 -5.28 -6.28
N ARG A 338 -5.67 -6.47 -6.88
CA ARG A 338 -4.93 -7.65 -6.45
C ARG A 338 -3.50 -7.56 -6.99
N THR A 339 -2.50 -7.81 -6.15
CA THR A 339 -1.11 -7.74 -6.59
C THR A 339 -0.80 -8.72 -7.71
N ASP A 340 0.14 -8.35 -8.58
CA ASP A 340 0.61 -9.15 -9.72
C ASP A 340 -0.50 -9.45 -10.75
N SER A 341 -1.56 -8.64 -10.76
CA SER A 341 -2.70 -8.80 -11.66
C SER A 341 -3.29 -7.45 -12.07
N ALA A 342 -3.99 -7.44 -13.21
CA ALA A 342 -4.80 -6.30 -13.64
C ALA A 342 -6.20 -6.29 -13.00
N LEU A 343 -6.48 -7.17 -12.05
CA LEU A 343 -7.81 -7.30 -11.46
C LEU A 343 -8.06 -6.17 -10.47
N GLN A 344 -9.01 -5.29 -10.85
CA GLN A 344 -9.57 -4.28 -9.95
C GLN A 344 -10.64 -4.92 -9.09
N LEU A 345 -10.44 -4.86 -7.77
CA LEU A 345 -11.36 -5.44 -6.79
C LEU A 345 -12.46 -4.45 -6.43
N SER A 346 -12.08 -3.22 -6.11
CA SER A 346 -13.02 -2.17 -5.69
C SER A 346 -12.50 -0.79 -6.04
N ASN A 347 -13.43 0.14 -6.24
CA ASN A 347 -13.16 1.56 -6.44
C ASN A 347 -13.83 2.33 -5.30
N TYR A 348 -13.10 3.23 -4.65
CA TYR A 348 -13.63 4.08 -3.59
C TYR A 348 -13.66 5.52 -4.07
N TYR A 349 -14.72 6.23 -3.71
CA TYR A 349 -14.98 7.61 -4.11
C TYR A 349 -15.37 8.44 -2.89
N GLY A 350 -15.43 9.77 -3.06
CA GLY A 350 -15.94 10.69 -2.03
C GLY A 350 -14.87 11.46 -1.28
N VAL A 351 -13.60 11.33 -1.67
CA VAL A 351 -12.54 12.24 -1.21
C VAL A 351 -12.51 13.46 -2.13
N PRO A 352 -12.63 14.69 -1.63
CA PRO A 352 -12.54 15.89 -2.47
C PRO A 352 -11.09 16.05 -2.97
N THR A 353 -10.91 15.95 -4.27
CA THR A 353 -9.63 16.13 -4.97
C THR A 353 -9.79 17.10 -6.13
N ASP A 354 -8.70 17.76 -6.49
CA ASP A 354 -8.60 18.59 -7.69
C ASP A 354 -7.39 18.15 -8.54
N GLY A 355 -7.19 18.77 -9.70
CA GLY A 355 -6.08 18.42 -10.60
C GLY A 355 -4.67 18.74 -10.06
N PHE A 356 -4.57 19.44 -8.93
CA PHE A 356 -3.29 19.76 -8.28
C PHE A 356 -3.08 18.99 -6.97
N SER A 357 -4.08 18.22 -6.55
CA SER A 357 -4.05 17.44 -5.33
C SER A 357 -2.98 16.35 -5.41
N THR A 358 -2.33 16.11 -4.29
CA THR A 358 -1.35 15.03 -4.14
C THR A 358 -1.80 14.10 -3.02
N PRO A 359 -2.91 13.35 -3.20
CA PRO A 359 -3.40 12.41 -2.21
C PRO A 359 -2.29 11.44 -1.79
N ARG A 360 -2.25 11.17 -0.49
CA ARG A 360 -1.45 10.13 0.14
C ARG A 360 -2.37 9.13 0.79
N ASN A 361 -1.92 7.88 0.81
CA ASN A 361 -2.67 6.82 1.45
C ASN A 361 -1.81 6.05 2.46
N ALA A 362 -2.47 5.47 3.45
CA ALA A 362 -1.83 4.61 4.43
C ALA A 362 -2.79 3.50 4.86
N TRP A 363 -2.28 2.28 5.00
CA TRP A 363 -3.06 1.15 5.46
C TRP A 363 -3.13 1.10 6.98
N HIS A 364 -4.26 0.65 7.51
CA HIS A 364 -4.36 0.23 8.90
C HIS A 364 -3.69 -1.14 9.07
N LYS A 365 -3.13 -1.41 10.26
CA LYS A 365 -2.47 -2.68 10.60
C LYS A 365 -3.33 -3.91 10.29
N SER A 366 -4.63 -3.80 10.51
CA SER A 366 -5.57 -4.91 10.26
C SER A 366 -5.82 -5.20 8.79
N GLY A 367 -5.48 -4.29 7.87
CA GLY A 367 -5.83 -4.38 6.46
C GLY A 367 -7.33 -4.20 6.16
N LYS A 368 -8.18 -4.03 7.18
CA LYS A 368 -9.62 -3.76 7.03
C LYS A 368 -9.91 -2.29 6.71
N TYR A 369 -9.01 -1.39 7.05
CA TYR A 369 -9.18 0.05 6.87
C TYR A 369 -7.97 0.65 6.16
N PHE A 370 -8.20 1.72 5.42
CA PHE A 370 -7.14 2.59 4.91
C PHE A 370 -7.55 4.04 5.03
N TYR A 371 -6.54 4.91 5.07
CA TYR A 371 -6.70 6.35 5.20
C TYR A 371 -6.23 7.03 3.92
N VAL A 372 -6.91 8.11 3.55
CA VAL A 372 -6.58 8.93 2.37
C VAL A 372 -6.67 10.40 2.73
N THR A 373 -5.71 11.19 2.27
CA THR A 373 -5.74 12.65 2.45
C THR A 373 -6.65 13.33 1.41
N GLY A 374 -7.49 14.25 1.88
CA GLY A 374 -8.33 15.12 1.03
C GLY A 374 -7.72 16.51 0.83
N ASN A 375 -8.19 17.22 -0.19
CA ASN A 375 -7.80 18.60 -0.44
C ASN A 375 -8.44 19.60 0.55
N ASP A 376 -9.52 19.20 1.20
CA ASP A 376 -10.28 19.93 2.21
C ASP A 376 -9.63 19.92 3.61
N HIS A 377 -8.35 19.57 3.69
CA HIS A 377 -7.56 19.49 4.93
C HIS A 377 -7.99 18.36 5.88
N LYS A 378 -8.85 17.44 5.41
CA LYS A 378 -9.33 16.29 6.18
C LYS A 378 -8.65 15.00 5.73
N ILE A 379 -8.71 14.00 6.60
CA ILE A 379 -8.26 12.63 6.29
C ILE A 379 -9.49 11.72 6.35
N TYR A 380 -9.68 10.92 5.31
CA TYR A 380 -10.82 10.04 5.15
C TYR A 380 -10.42 8.60 5.43
N CYS A 381 -11.14 7.92 6.31
CA CYS A 381 -10.95 6.51 6.62
C CYS A 381 -12.03 5.68 5.90
N PHE A 382 -11.59 4.73 5.09
CA PHE A 382 -12.46 3.80 4.36
C PHE A 382 -12.33 2.39 4.92
N GLN A 383 -13.43 1.65 4.86
CA GLN A 383 -13.43 0.21 5.10
C GLN A 383 -13.22 -0.54 3.78
N VAL A 384 -12.33 -1.53 3.82
CA VAL A 384 -12.05 -2.48 2.74
C VAL A 384 -13.03 -3.63 2.82
N GLY A 385 -13.75 -3.87 1.74
CA GLY A 385 -14.87 -4.82 1.71
C GLY A 385 -16.13 -4.22 2.33
N GLY A 386 -17.26 -4.34 1.63
CA GLY A 386 -18.56 -3.73 2.00
C GLY A 386 -19.00 -2.61 1.06
N ASN A 387 -19.94 -1.77 1.50
CA ASN A 387 -20.58 -0.71 0.71
C ASN A 387 -19.65 0.46 0.28
N GLN A 388 -18.32 0.29 0.32
CA GLN A 388 -17.31 1.30 -0.07
C GLN A 388 -17.53 2.65 0.64
N LYS A 389 -17.98 2.60 1.90
CA LYS A 389 -18.33 3.79 2.66
C LYS A 389 -17.15 4.36 3.44
N ILE A 390 -17.17 5.67 3.59
CA ILE A 390 -16.34 6.39 4.55
C ILE A 390 -16.85 6.04 5.95
N VAL A 391 -15.95 5.55 6.80
CA VAL A 391 -16.26 5.13 8.18
C VAL A 391 -16.07 6.29 9.14
N LYS A 392 -14.93 6.98 9.03
CA LYS A 392 -14.56 8.13 9.86
C LYS A 392 -13.93 9.21 9.00
N ILE A 393 -14.16 10.46 9.39
CA ILE A 393 -13.49 11.64 8.83
C ILE A 393 -12.70 12.26 9.99
N LEU A 394 -11.39 12.37 9.79
CA LEU A 394 -10.45 12.89 10.75
C LEU A 394 -10.26 14.38 10.44
N GLU A 395 -10.74 15.22 11.34
CA GLU A 395 -10.75 16.67 11.16
C GLU A 395 -9.77 17.35 12.12
N GLY A 396 -9.16 18.41 11.61
CA GLY A 396 -8.60 19.47 12.44
C GLY A 396 -7.28 20.06 11.97
N HIS A 397 -6.63 19.49 10.94
CA HIS A 397 -5.61 20.24 10.21
C HIS A 397 -6.23 21.48 9.58
N THR A 398 -5.47 22.57 9.56
CA THR A 398 -5.94 23.88 9.06
C THR A 398 -5.47 24.17 7.64
N SER A 399 -4.61 23.32 7.09
CA SER A 399 -4.08 23.40 5.72
C SER A 399 -3.88 21.99 5.14
N LEU A 400 -3.44 21.91 3.88
CA LEU A 400 -3.29 20.65 3.15
C LEU A 400 -2.40 19.64 3.89
N VAL A 401 -2.93 18.44 4.07
CA VAL A 401 -2.19 17.29 4.60
C VAL A 401 -1.31 16.70 3.48
N ARG A 402 0.00 16.69 3.69
CA ARG A 402 1.00 16.31 2.67
C ARG A 402 1.57 14.92 2.82
N GLY A 403 1.60 14.41 4.05
CA GLY A 403 2.15 13.09 4.36
C GLY A 403 1.27 12.36 5.36
N LEU A 404 1.23 11.04 5.19
CA LEU A 404 0.46 10.13 6.01
C LEU A 404 1.28 8.87 6.23
N PHE A 405 1.44 8.45 7.48
CA PHE A 405 2.21 7.28 7.84
C PHE A 405 1.52 6.51 8.97
N MET A 406 1.46 5.19 8.85
CA MET A 406 0.91 4.33 9.91
C MET A 406 2.04 3.61 10.65
N ASP A 407 2.11 3.82 11.96
CA ASP A 407 2.95 3.04 12.86
C ASP A 407 2.21 1.76 13.28
N TYR A 408 2.58 0.63 12.66
CA TYR A 408 1.99 -0.68 12.97
C TYR A 408 2.35 -1.23 14.36
N GLN A 409 3.45 -0.76 14.97
CA GLN A 409 3.84 -1.20 16.31
C GLN A 409 3.00 -0.50 17.38
N ARG A 410 2.80 0.81 17.23
CA ARG A 410 2.07 1.66 18.19
C ARG A 410 0.58 1.80 17.91
N ASN A 411 0.12 1.26 16.78
CA ASN A 411 -1.24 1.47 16.27
C ASN A 411 -1.60 2.96 16.22
N MET A 412 -0.70 3.76 15.63
CA MET A 412 -0.79 5.21 15.63
C MET A 412 -0.64 5.72 14.20
N LEU A 413 -1.59 6.55 13.77
CA LEU A 413 -1.51 7.23 12.48
C LEU A 413 -0.82 8.57 12.68
N VAL A 414 0.09 8.93 11.79
CA VAL A 414 0.79 10.21 11.79
C VAL A 414 0.43 10.96 10.53
N SER A 415 -0.03 12.19 10.69
CA SER A 415 -0.28 13.09 9.57
C SER A 415 0.53 14.36 9.70
N CYS A 416 1.04 14.86 8.58
CA CYS A 416 1.73 16.14 8.53
C CYS A 416 1.09 17.07 7.50
N SER A 417 1.07 18.36 7.82
CA SER A 417 0.39 19.37 7.02
C SER A 417 1.26 20.61 6.80
N PHE A 418 0.86 21.38 5.80
CA PHE A 418 1.39 22.73 5.56
C PHE A 418 0.98 23.75 6.63
N ASP A 419 0.12 23.38 7.58
CA ASP A 419 -0.15 24.17 8.78
C ASP A 419 0.99 24.15 9.82
N LYS A 420 2.11 23.50 9.49
CA LYS A 420 3.31 23.36 10.33
C LYS A 420 3.10 22.47 11.56
N SER A 421 2.02 21.70 11.58
CA SER A 421 1.75 20.72 12.63
C SER A 421 1.96 19.29 12.15
N VAL A 422 2.34 18.44 13.09
CA VAL A 422 2.20 16.99 12.99
C VAL A 422 1.18 16.53 14.00
N ARG A 423 0.24 15.69 13.58
CA ARG A 423 -0.78 15.12 14.44
C ARG A 423 -0.59 13.62 14.57
N LEU A 424 -0.65 13.15 15.81
CA LEU A 424 -0.60 11.76 16.18
C LEU A 424 -2.01 11.30 16.52
N TRP A 425 -2.56 10.39 15.74
CA TRP A 425 -3.90 9.86 15.93
C TRP A 425 -3.84 8.46 16.54
N VAL A 426 -4.67 8.20 17.54
CA VAL A 426 -4.78 6.93 18.26
C VAL A 426 -6.24 6.49 18.33
N SER A 427 -6.46 5.23 18.70
CA SER A 427 -7.80 4.68 18.90
C SER A 427 -8.43 5.18 20.20
N ASP A 428 -9.76 5.28 20.23
CA ASP A 428 -10.52 5.72 21.42
C ASP A 428 -10.18 4.89 22.67
N SER A 429 -9.94 3.58 22.50
CA SER A 429 -9.59 2.63 23.58
C SER A 429 -8.23 2.90 24.23
N THR A 430 -7.34 3.63 23.57
CA THR A 430 -6.00 4.00 24.09
C THR A 430 -5.95 5.43 24.62
N SER A 431 -7.04 6.20 24.50
CA SER A 431 -7.12 7.59 24.96
C SER A 431 -7.43 7.73 26.46
N THR A 432 -7.78 6.62 27.14
CA THR A 432 -8.13 6.60 28.57
C THR A 432 -6.92 6.50 29.52
N GLU A 433 -5.75 7.01 29.14
CA GLU A 433 -4.75 7.43 30.13
C GLU A 433 -4.25 8.83 29.79
N PRO A 434 -4.71 9.80 30.57
CA PRO A 434 -3.79 10.37 31.55
C PRO A 434 -4.48 10.45 32.91
N SER A 435 -4.09 9.60 33.87
CA SER A 435 -4.37 9.89 35.27
C SER A 435 -3.08 9.95 36.06
N ALA A 436 -2.77 11.17 36.50
CA ALA A 436 -2.01 11.40 37.70
C ALA A 436 -2.46 10.42 38.81
N ALA A 437 -1.59 9.49 39.20
CA ALA A 437 -1.64 8.92 40.53
C ALA A 437 -0.66 9.72 41.39
N THR A 438 -1.13 10.87 41.86
CA THR A 438 -0.50 11.57 42.99
C THR A 438 -0.74 10.76 44.25
N ALA A 439 0.31 10.70 45.08
CA ALA A 439 0.37 10.38 46.50
C ALA A 439 -0.97 10.17 47.25
N VAL A 440 -1.02 9.10 48.06
CA VAL A 440 -1.11 9.11 49.54
C VAL A 440 -1.54 7.71 49.99
N ALA A 441 -0.63 7.01 50.66
CA ALA A 441 -0.96 5.98 51.65
C ALA A 441 0.21 5.89 52.65
N ALA A 442 0.36 6.94 53.46
CA ALA A 442 0.95 6.81 54.78
C ALA A 442 -0.18 6.47 55.77
N ASP A 443 0.18 5.71 56.80
CA ASP A 443 -0.60 5.30 57.98
C ASP A 443 -1.60 4.15 57.82
N GLN A 444 -1.15 2.93 58.16
CA GLN A 444 -1.40 2.31 59.48
C GLN A 444 -1.04 0.81 59.44
N THR A 445 0.07 0.43 60.06
CA THR A 445 0.15 -0.74 60.97
C THR A 445 1.39 -0.60 61.83
N GLY A 446 1.13 -0.22 63.09
CA GLY A 446 2.15 -0.18 64.13
C GLY A 446 2.62 -1.57 64.52
N MET A 447 3.89 -1.61 64.93
CA MET A 447 4.44 -2.38 66.05
C MET A 447 3.70 -3.66 66.47
N ILE A 448 4.35 -4.80 66.22
CA ILE A 448 4.40 -5.89 67.21
C ILE A 448 5.86 -6.31 67.36
N LEU A 449 6.41 -5.97 68.54
CA LEU A 449 7.57 -6.63 69.15
C LEU A 449 7.19 -8.06 69.55
N ASP A 450 8.16 -8.97 69.45
CA ASP A 450 8.48 -10.02 70.45
C ASP A 450 9.78 -10.71 69.98
N GLN A 451 10.95 -10.46 70.61
CA GLN A 451 11.49 -11.17 71.79
C GLN A 451 11.40 -12.70 71.72
N GLN A 452 12.49 -13.36 71.33
CA GLN A 452 13.41 -14.07 72.24
C GLN A 452 14.72 -14.43 71.53
#